data_AF-A0A5N9DUU3-F1
#
_entry.id   AF-A0A5N9DUU3-F1
#
_cell.length_a   1.000
_cell.length_b   1.000
_cell.length_c   1.000
_cell.angle_alpha   90.00
_cell.angle_beta   90.00
_cell.angle_gamma   90.00
#
_symmetry.space_group_name_H-M   'P 1'
#
loop_
_entity.id
_entity.type
_entity.pdbx_description
1 polymer ?
#
loop_
_entity_poly.entity_id
_entity_poly.type
_entity_poly.pdbx_seq_one_letter_code
_entity_poly.pdbx_strand_id
1 'polypeptide(L)'
;TREIANSHWRQIMKFGLFMMPLHPPRRSYADSYDRDIELIVQADQLGYTEAWIGEHITETWENAPVPELLMAKALALTENIVMATGVTMLPLHHPVDTAHRIAMLDHMARGRIYWGIGFRSLPTDLQLYGIDYDTMDDVREQGREALEVILGLWAAEDGHFGFEGKYYQVHAPEQSVELGRRLYFKPFQQPHPPIGVAASTPNTESIRMAGERGWIPMSNLPDRFIPDLWRIVEEGAASTGKPADRSELRLGREIYVGETPESAREEARIVLGQPFDEHQWKNRKAGGILGYLKDDPSMADEDVDVDYMIENVWIVGDPSECAEKIHQTYEETGGFGTLLNTTQDPDDHTLVQRSQRLLMEQVGPKVEGLK
;
A
#
# COMPACT_ATOMS: atom_id res chain seq x y z
N THR A 1 -6.23 -30.67 -8.71
CA THR A 1 -4.75 -30.71 -8.56
C THR A 1 -4.05 -29.35 -8.69
N ARG A 2 -4.77 -28.21 -8.70
CA ARG A 2 -4.20 -26.88 -8.37
C ARG A 2 -4.36 -26.48 -6.90
N GLU A 3 -5.25 -27.14 -6.15
CA GLU A 3 -5.49 -26.84 -4.72
C GLU A 3 -4.35 -27.29 -3.80
N ILE A 4 -3.67 -28.39 -4.11
CA ILE A 4 -2.49 -28.84 -3.35
C ILE A 4 -1.28 -27.94 -3.64
N ALA A 5 -1.25 -27.33 -4.82
CA ALA A 5 -0.30 -26.30 -5.21
C ALA A 5 -0.71 -24.87 -4.78
N ASN A 6 -1.71 -24.73 -3.89
CA ASN A 6 -2.04 -23.46 -3.22
C ASN A 6 -2.01 -23.55 -1.68
N SER A 7 -1.74 -24.71 -1.08
CA SER A 7 -1.72 -24.87 0.38
C SER A 7 -0.35 -24.67 1.06
N HIS A 8 0.77 -24.71 0.31
CA HIS A 8 2.14 -24.54 0.87
C HIS A 8 2.55 -23.05 0.98
N TRP A 9 2.09 -22.18 0.08
CA TRP A 9 2.32 -20.72 0.03
C TRP A 9 1.45 -19.94 1.02
N ARG A 10 0.46 -20.60 1.66
CA ARG A 10 -0.42 -20.01 2.67
C ARG A 10 0.20 -20.00 4.07
N GLN A 11 1.47 -20.38 4.20
CA GLN A 11 2.14 -20.56 5.50
C GLN A 11 3.58 -20.04 5.49
N ILE A 12 3.95 -19.11 4.60
CA ILE A 12 5.28 -18.51 4.62
C ILE A 12 5.10 -17.01 4.41
N MET A 13 5.79 -16.22 5.24
CA MET A 13 5.87 -14.78 5.10
C MET A 13 6.45 -14.41 3.71
N LYS A 14 5.77 -13.51 3.02
CA LYS A 14 6.15 -13.03 1.68
C LYS A 14 6.83 -11.68 1.75
N PHE A 15 7.50 -11.32 0.66
CA PHE A 15 7.99 -9.96 0.43
C PHE A 15 7.15 -9.27 -0.65
N GLY A 16 6.92 -7.98 -0.46
CA GLY A 16 6.34 -7.09 -1.46
C GLY A 16 7.01 -5.72 -1.41
N LEU A 17 6.54 -4.81 -2.27
CA LEU A 17 6.96 -3.42 -2.29
C LEU A 17 5.80 -2.53 -1.81
N PHE A 18 6.13 -1.53 -1.01
CA PHE A 18 5.26 -0.40 -0.74
C PHE A 18 5.90 0.85 -1.38
N MET A 19 5.44 1.16 -2.58
CA MET A 19 5.94 2.24 -3.40
C MET A 19 5.04 3.46 -3.26
N MET A 20 5.26 4.25 -2.21
CA MET A 20 4.93 5.67 -2.24
C MET A 20 6.07 6.30 -3.02
N PRO A 21 5.98 6.49 -4.36
CA PRO A 21 7.17 6.66 -5.18
C PRO A 21 7.94 7.89 -4.71
N LEU A 22 9.01 7.70 -3.94
CA LEU A 22 9.63 8.76 -3.14
C LEU A 22 10.86 9.28 -3.86
N HIS A 23 10.66 10.32 -4.66
CA HIS A 23 11.68 10.89 -5.51
C HIS A 23 12.03 12.31 -5.05
N PRO A 24 13.31 12.64 -4.79
CA PRO A 24 13.72 14.03 -4.60
C PRO A 24 13.20 14.93 -5.75
N PRO A 25 12.59 16.10 -5.45
CA PRO A 25 11.93 16.98 -6.44
C PRO A 25 12.81 17.47 -7.59
N ARG A 26 14.13 17.32 -7.46
CA ARG A 26 15.10 17.62 -8.52
C ARG A 26 15.13 16.57 -9.63
N ARG A 27 14.53 15.39 -9.44
CA ARG A 27 14.45 14.33 -10.45
C ARG A 27 13.27 14.60 -11.37
N SER A 28 13.47 14.37 -12.67
CA SER A 28 12.37 14.51 -13.62
C SER A 28 11.31 13.44 -13.36
N TYR A 29 10.05 13.75 -13.62
CA TYR A 29 8.95 12.77 -13.46
C TYR A 29 9.14 11.56 -14.39
N ALA A 30 9.64 11.78 -15.61
CA ALA A 30 9.92 10.69 -16.54
C ALA A 30 10.96 9.71 -15.99
N ASP A 31 12.08 10.22 -15.46
CA ASP A 31 13.13 9.37 -14.87
C ASP A 31 12.62 8.67 -13.60
N SER A 32 11.76 9.34 -12.81
CA SER A 32 11.13 8.77 -11.62
C SER A 32 10.31 7.53 -11.98
N TYR A 33 9.43 7.65 -12.98
CA TYR A 33 8.58 6.54 -13.42
C TYR A 33 9.37 5.40 -14.08
N ASP A 34 10.43 5.71 -14.82
CA ASP A 34 11.28 4.66 -15.39
C ASP A 34 12.02 3.89 -14.27
N ARG A 35 12.51 4.57 -13.23
CA ARG A 35 13.11 3.94 -12.04
C ARG A 35 12.14 3.08 -11.24
N ASP A 36 10.90 3.53 -11.06
CA ASP A 36 9.86 2.71 -10.42
C ASP A 36 9.60 1.41 -11.18
N ILE A 37 9.50 1.50 -12.51
CA ILE A 37 9.28 0.34 -13.38
C ILE A 37 10.47 -0.61 -13.33
N GLU A 38 11.71 -0.10 -13.34
CA GLU A 38 12.91 -0.92 -13.19
C GLU A 38 12.89 -1.70 -11.86
N LEU A 39 12.51 -1.07 -10.75
CA LEU A 39 12.38 -1.74 -9.46
C LEU A 39 11.25 -2.78 -9.46
N ILE A 40 10.10 -2.49 -10.06
CA ILE A 40 8.98 -3.44 -10.15
C ILE A 40 9.37 -4.66 -10.99
N VAL A 41 10.02 -4.46 -12.14
CA VAL A 41 10.47 -5.55 -13.01
C VAL A 41 11.52 -6.41 -12.30
N GLN A 42 12.47 -5.79 -11.60
CA GLN A 42 13.44 -6.52 -10.81
C GLN A 42 12.75 -7.30 -9.68
N ALA A 43 11.78 -6.70 -8.99
CA ALA A 43 11.07 -7.33 -7.90
C ALA A 43 10.29 -8.57 -8.37
N ASP A 44 9.62 -8.50 -9.53
CA ASP A 44 8.97 -9.65 -10.17
C ASP A 44 9.96 -10.79 -10.45
N GLN A 45 11.15 -10.47 -10.97
CA GLN A 45 12.22 -11.45 -11.26
C GLN A 45 12.81 -12.09 -10.00
N LEU A 46 12.90 -11.33 -8.89
CA LEU A 46 13.41 -11.80 -7.61
C LEU A 46 12.36 -12.57 -6.79
N GLY A 47 11.10 -12.56 -7.19
CA GLY A 47 10.01 -13.27 -6.51
C GLY A 47 9.28 -12.48 -5.42
N TYR A 48 9.34 -11.14 -5.47
CA TYR A 48 8.39 -10.32 -4.72
C TYR A 48 6.97 -10.60 -5.21
N THR A 49 6.02 -10.63 -4.29
CA THR A 49 4.66 -11.09 -4.57
C THR A 49 3.69 -9.97 -4.88
N GLU A 50 3.94 -8.77 -4.36
CA GLU A 50 3.03 -7.62 -4.42
C GLU A 50 3.81 -6.33 -4.61
N ALA A 51 3.27 -5.37 -5.36
CA ALA A 51 3.77 -4.00 -5.46
C ALA A 51 2.62 -3.00 -5.33
N TRP A 52 2.57 -2.30 -4.19
CA TRP A 52 1.54 -1.32 -3.84
C TRP A 52 2.02 0.09 -4.17
N ILE A 53 1.28 0.83 -5.02
CA ILE A 53 1.69 2.16 -5.49
C ILE A 53 0.75 3.24 -4.95
N GLY A 54 1.31 4.19 -4.19
CA GLY A 54 0.59 5.31 -3.58
C GLY A 54 0.09 6.35 -4.58
N GLU A 55 -0.93 7.11 -4.19
CA GLU A 55 -1.50 8.21 -4.96
C GLU A 55 -1.35 9.54 -4.23
N HIS A 56 -0.69 10.51 -4.87
CA HIS A 56 -0.59 11.89 -4.40
C HIS A 56 -0.62 12.89 -5.56
N ILE A 57 -1.29 14.02 -5.35
CA ILE A 57 -1.53 15.01 -6.43
C ILE A 57 -0.64 16.23 -6.27
N THR A 58 -0.57 16.78 -5.05
CA THR A 58 0.15 18.02 -4.76
C THR A 58 1.48 17.81 -4.03
N GLU A 59 1.78 16.59 -3.60
CA GLU A 59 3.07 16.29 -2.96
C GLU A 59 4.19 16.18 -3.99
N THR A 60 5.33 16.78 -3.67
CA THR A 60 6.46 16.92 -4.59
C THR A 60 7.39 15.71 -4.60
N TRP A 61 7.47 15.00 -3.47
CA TRP A 61 8.29 13.79 -3.36
C TRP A 61 7.56 12.54 -3.84
N GLU A 62 6.25 12.48 -3.62
CA GLU A 62 5.40 11.33 -3.94
C GLU A 62 4.63 11.60 -5.23
N ASN A 63 5.31 11.42 -6.38
CA ASN A 63 4.91 12.05 -7.63
C ASN A 63 4.03 11.19 -8.57
N ALA A 64 3.18 10.32 -8.02
CA ALA A 64 2.26 9.46 -8.77
C ALA A 64 0.78 9.86 -8.56
N PRO A 65 0.23 10.80 -9.36
CA PRO A 65 -1.16 11.23 -9.21
C PRO A 65 -2.19 10.29 -9.83
N VAL A 66 -1.74 9.35 -10.68
CA VAL A 66 -2.60 8.36 -11.36
C VAL A 66 -1.84 7.04 -11.43
N PRO A 67 -1.66 6.34 -10.29
CA PRO A 67 -0.80 5.16 -10.20
C PRO A 67 -1.23 4.03 -11.16
N GLU A 68 -2.50 3.98 -11.56
CA GLU A 68 -3.02 2.97 -12.49
C GLU A 68 -2.32 3.00 -13.86
N LEU A 69 -1.84 4.17 -14.31
CA LEU A 69 -1.10 4.29 -15.56
C LEU A 69 0.30 3.68 -15.45
N LEU A 70 0.96 3.91 -14.31
CA LEU A 70 2.26 3.29 -14.01
C LEU A 70 2.11 1.77 -13.89
N MET A 71 1.08 1.31 -13.18
CA MET A 71 0.73 -0.10 -13.06
C MET A 71 0.46 -0.74 -14.43
N ALA A 72 -0.28 -0.07 -15.32
CA ALA A 72 -0.56 -0.59 -16.66
C ALA A 72 0.71 -0.81 -17.50
N LYS A 73 1.69 0.11 -17.41
CA LYS A 73 3.01 -0.06 -18.06
C LYS A 73 3.79 -1.21 -17.43
N ALA A 74 3.84 -1.28 -16.10
CA ALA A 74 4.55 -2.34 -15.38
C ALA A 74 3.96 -3.75 -15.62
N LEU A 75 2.63 -3.87 -15.71
CA LEU A 75 1.94 -5.15 -15.99
C LEU A 75 2.34 -5.76 -17.34
N ALA A 76 2.69 -4.94 -18.32
CA ALA A 76 3.16 -5.40 -19.63
C ALA A 76 4.61 -5.94 -19.59
N LEU A 77 5.34 -5.66 -18.52
CA LEU A 77 6.76 -5.99 -18.34
C LEU A 77 7.00 -7.04 -17.24
N THR A 78 5.93 -7.52 -16.59
CA THR A 78 5.98 -8.44 -15.45
C THR A 78 5.04 -9.62 -15.65
N GLU A 79 5.39 -10.76 -15.04
CA GLU A 79 4.66 -12.02 -15.21
C GLU A 79 3.87 -12.44 -13.96
N ASN A 80 4.42 -12.25 -12.75
CA ASN A 80 3.92 -12.88 -11.53
C ASN A 80 3.41 -11.90 -10.49
N ILE A 81 4.13 -10.79 -10.28
CA ILE A 81 3.85 -9.81 -9.23
C ILE A 81 2.41 -9.28 -9.36
N VAL A 82 1.73 -9.15 -8.22
CA VAL A 82 0.42 -8.53 -8.14
C VAL A 82 0.62 -7.03 -7.95
N MET A 83 0.07 -6.23 -8.86
CA MET A 83 0.11 -4.77 -8.70
C MET A 83 -1.06 -4.33 -7.82
N ALA A 84 -0.87 -3.29 -7.02
CA ALA A 84 -1.93 -2.75 -6.20
C ALA A 84 -1.89 -1.23 -6.13
N THR A 85 -3.06 -0.59 -6.06
CA THR A 85 -3.12 0.80 -5.60
C THR A 85 -2.93 0.81 -4.08
N GLY A 86 -2.13 1.72 -3.55
CA GLY A 86 -1.78 1.79 -2.13
C GLY A 86 -1.80 3.22 -1.58
N VAL A 87 -2.82 4.04 -1.86
CA VAL A 87 -4.22 3.66 -2.17
C VAL A 87 -4.85 4.58 -3.23
N THR A 88 -5.95 4.15 -3.85
CA THR A 88 -6.82 5.05 -4.63
C THR A 88 -7.55 5.99 -3.68
N MET A 89 -7.43 7.29 -3.91
CA MET A 89 -8.00 8.34 -3.06
C MET A 89 -9.47 8.61 -3.44
N LEU A 90 -10.37 7.78 -2.91
CA LEU A 90 -11.78 7.75 -3.32
C LEU A 90 -12.49 9.12 -3.35
N PRO A 91 -12.27 10.05 -2.39
CA PRO A 91 -12.95 11.34 -2.42
C PRO A 91 -12.59 12.21 -3.63
N LEU A 92 -11.43 12.00 -4.26
CA LEU A 92 -10.95 12.86 -5.35
C LEU A 92 -11.54 12.52 -6.72
N HIS A 93 -12.00 11.28 -6.92
CA HIS A 93 -12.40 10.78 -8.23
C HIS A 93 -13.91 10.60 -8.31
N HIS A 94 -14.46 10.78 -9.52
CA HIS A 94 -15.84 10.39 -9.76
C HIS A 94 -15.96 8.85 -9.71
N PRO A 95 -16.87 8.27 -8.92
CA PRO A 95 -16.90 6.83 -8.66
C PRO A 95 -17.16 5.98 -9.92
N VAL A 96 -17.92 6.51 -10.89
CA VAL A 96 -18.11 5.82 -12.19
C VAL A 96 -16.79 5.65 -12.93
N ASP A 97 -15.91 6.67 -12.92
CA ASP A 97 -14.63 6.60 -13.62
C ASP A 97 -13.69 5.62 -12.93
N THR A 98 -13.60 5.68 -11.59
CA THR A 98 -12.81 4.75 -10.79
C THR A 98 -13.25 3.31 -11.00
N ALA A 99 -14.57 3.03 -10.99
CA ALA A 99 -15.12 1.70 -11.22
C ALA A 99 -14.66 1.10 -12.56
N HIS A 100 -14.63 1.89 -13.62
CA HIS A 100 -14.23 1.43 -14.95
C HIS A 100 -12.71 1.34 -15.10
N ARG A 101 -11.94 2.30 -14.56
CA ARG A 101 -10.48 2.29 -14.58
C ARG A 101 -9.92 1.04 -13.89
N ILE A 102 -10.38 0.75 -12.68
CA ILE A 102 -9.92 -0.41 -11.90
C ILE A 102 -10.39 -1.71 -12.57
N ALA A 103 -11.64 -1.79 -13.05
CA ALA A 103 -12.12 -2.97 -13.76
C ALA A 103 -11.30 -3.25 -15.03
N MET A 104 -11.00 -2.22 -15.82
CA MET A 104 -10.22 -2.36 -17.05
C MET A 104 -8.79 -2.80 -16.74
N LEU A 105 -8.16 -2.20 -15.73
CA LEU A 105 -6.82 -2.56 -15.29
C LEU A 105 -6.77 -4.02 -14.82
N ASP A 106 -7.77 -4.48 -14.06
CA ASP A 106 -7.89 -5.86 -13.59
C ASP A 106 -8.03 -6.87 -14.76
N HIS A 107 -8.77 -6.50 -15.82
CA HIS A 107 -8.82 -7.29 -17.07
C HIS A 107 -7.47 -7.33 -17.78
N MET A 108 -6.77 -6.21 -17.89
CA MET A 108 -5.43 -6.15 -18.49
C MET A 108 -4.43 -7.02 -17.71
N ALA A 109 -4.54 -7.02 -16.38
CA ALA A 109 -3.72 -7.82 -15.48
C ALA A 109 -4.12 -9.29 -15.40
N ARG A 110 -5.27 -9.67 -15.98
CA ARG A 110 -5.89 -11.01 -15.81
C ARG A 110 -6.03 -11.42 -14.34
N GLY A 111 -6.45 -10.47 -13.50
CA GLY A 111 -6.65 -10.70 -12.08
C GLY A 111 -5.42 -10.49 -11.20
N ARG A 112 -4.28 -10.02 -11.73
CA ARG A 112 -3.10 -9.65 -10.92
C ARG A 112 -3.19 -8.23 -10.33
N ILE A 113 -4.38 -7.83 -9.86
CA ILE A 113 -4.62 -6.54 -9.20
C ILE A 113 -5.18 -6.73 -7.80
N TYR A 114 -4.65 -5.97 -6.84
CA TYR A 114 -5.38 -5.58 -5.63
C TYR A 114 -5.77 -4.11 -5.70
N TRP A 115 -6.89 -3.76 -5.07
CA TRP A 115 -7.40 -2.40 -5.07
C TRP A 115 -7.35 -1.83 -3.65
N GLY A 116 -6.27 -1.12 -3.32
CA GLY A 116 -6.21 -0.38 -2.06
C GLY A 116 -7.02 0.90 -2.15
N ILE A 117 -7.76 1.21 -1.09
CA ILE A 117 -8.66 2.37 -1.04
C ILE A 117 -8.37 3.27 0.16
N GLY A 118 -8.50 4.57 -0.07
CA GLY A 118 -8.34 5.62 0.93
C GLY A 118 -9.56 6.53 1.01
N PHE A 119 -9.93 6.92 2.23
CA PHE A 119 -11.06 7.82 2.52
C PHE A 119 -10.62 9.24 2.91
N ARG A 120 -9.32 9.54 2.82
CA ARG A 120 -8.75 10.85 3.18
C ARG A 120 -7.95 11.36 1.99
N SER A 121 -7.68 12.66 1.99
CA SER A 121 -6.74 13.28 1.07
C SER A 121 -6.00 14.44 1.74
N LEU A 122 -4.89 14.88 1.15
CA LEU A 122 -4.21 16.09 1.63
C LEU A 122 -5.14 17.30 1.43
N PRO A 123 -5.17 18.27 2.37
CA PRO A 123 -5.95 19.50 2.20
C PRO A 123 -5.64 20.25 0.90
N THR A 124 -4.39 20.22 0.46
CA THR A 124 -3.95 20.82 -0.81
C THR A 124 -4.51 20.09 -2.03
N ASP A 125 -4.62 18.76 -1.98
CA ASP A 125 -5.29 18.00 -3.05
C ASP A 125 -6.77 18.36 -3.10
N LEU A 126 -7.46 18.37 -1.95
CA LEU A 126 -8.88 18.73 -1.88
C LEU A 126 -9.15 20.13 -2.44
N GLN A 127 -8.28 21.09 -2.12
CA GLN A 127 -8.35 22.45 -2.65
C GLN A 127 -8.17 22.47 -4.19
N LEU A 128 -7.24 21.69 -4.73
CA LEU A 128 -7.00 21.62 -6.18
C LEU A 128 -8.22 21.07 -6.92
N TYR A 129 -8.92 20.10 -6.34
CA TYR A 129 -10.16 19.52 -6.88
C TYR A 129 -11.40 20.37 -6.60
N GLY A 130 -11.28 21.46 -5.84
CA GLY A 130 -12.41 22.30 -5.45
C GLY A 130 -13.42 21.58 -4.56
N ILE A 131 -12.96 20.63 -3.74
CA ILE A 131 -13.80 19.90 -2.80
C ILE A 131 -13.88 20.70 -1.50
N ASP A 132 -15.04 21.31 -1.26
CA ASP A 132 -15.35 22.01 -0.03
C ASP A 132 -15.76 21.02 1.08
N TYR A 133 -15.26 21.24 2.29
CA TYR A 133 -15.59 20.43 3.47
C TYR A 133 -15.49 21.28 4.74
N ASP A 134 -16.35 21.01 5.73
CA ASP A 134 -16.26 21.64 7.05
C ASP A 134 -15.29 20.85 7.95
N THR A 135 -15.33 19.53 7.84
CA THR A 135 -14.51 18.60 8.61
C THR A 135 -13.91 17.51 7.72
N MET A 136 -12.86 16.85 8.20
CA MET A 136 -12.33 15.66 7.52
C MET A 136 -13.31 14.49 7.51
N ASP A 137 -14.36 14.50 8.34
CA ASP A 137 -15.39 13.47 8.32
C ASP A 137 -16.31 13.60 7.09
N ASP A 138 -16.54 14.81 6.59
CA ASP A 138 -17.27 15.03 5.33
C ASP A 138 -16.53 14.40 4.14
N VAL A 139 -15.19 14.55 4.10
CA VAL A 139 -14.34 13.95 3.06
C VAL A 139 -14.40 12.43 3.14
N ARG A 140 -14.39 11.87 4.36
CA ARG A 140 -14.53 10.42 4.56
C ARG A 140 -15.91 9.92 4.15
N GLU A 141 -16.97 10.67 4.45
CA GLU A 141 -18.35 10.38 4.03
C GLU A 141 -18.44 10.33 2.51
N GLN A 142 -17.88 11.33 1.81
CA GLN A 142 -17.80 11.34 0.34
C GLN A 142 -17.06 10.12 -0.20
N GLY A 143 -15.92 9.76 0.38
CA GLY A 143 -15.18 8.55 -0.02
C GLY A 143 -15.96 7.26 0.22
N ARG A 144 -16.73 7.15 1.31
CA ARG A 144 -17.60 5.99 1.57
C ARG A 144 -18.72 5.91 0.54
N GLU A 145 -19.33 7.04 0.21
CA GLU A 145 -20.37 7.10 -0.84
C GLU A 145 -19.82 6.68 -2.21
N ALA A 146 -18.62 7.15 -2.55
CA ALA A 146 -17.92 6.74 -3.77
C ALA A 146 -17.69 5.21 -3.80
N LEU A 147 -17.27 4.62 -2.68
CA LEU A 147 -17.10 3.17 -2.57
C LEU A 147 -18.41 2.40 -2.77
N GLU A 148 -19.52 2.87 -2.17
CA GLU A 148 -20.83 2.25 -2.34
C GLU A 148 -21.28 2.27 -3.79
N VAL A 149 -21.09 3.39 -4.49
CA VAL A 149 -21.37 3.50 -5.93
C VAL A 149 -20.51 2.51 -6.72
N ILE A 150 -19.19 2.44 -6.47
CA ILE A 150 -18.28 1.55 -7.21
C ILE A 150 -18.66 0.08 -7.02
N LEU A 151 -18.82 -0.35 -5.76
CA LEU A 151 -19.20 -1.74 -5.45
C LEU A 151 -20.59 -2.07 -5.99
N GLY A 152 -21.51 -1.11 -5.94
CA GLY A 152 -22.85 -1.24 -6.50
C GLY A 152 -22.86 -1.41 -8.01
N LEU A 153 -22.05 -0.64 -8.75
CA LEU A 153 -21.87 -0.79 -10.20
C LEU A 153 -21.33 -2.18 -10.56
N TRP A 154 -20.39 -2.71 -9.79
CA TRP A 154 -19.84 -4.05 -10.02
C TRP A 154 -20.79 -5.18 -9.59
N ALA A 155 -21.57 -4.97 -8.54
CA ALA A 155 -22.59 -5.91 -8.09
C ALA A 155 -23.81 -5.95 -9.02
N ALA A 156 -24.13 -4.85 -9.71
CA ALA A 156 -25.32 -4.67 -10.54
C ALA A 156 -25.62 -5.91 -11.42
N GLU A 157 -26.78 -6.52 -11.21
CA GLU A 157 -27.28 -7.61 -12.03
C GLU A 157 -28.19 -7.05 -13.12
N ASP A 158 -28.17 -7.71 -14.29
CA ASP A 158 -29.00 -7.36 -15.45
C ASP A 158 -28.88 -5.91 -15.91
N GLY A 159 -27.81 -5.19 -15.57
CA GLY A 159 -27.55 -3.81 -15.99
C GLY A 159 -28.40 -2.75 -15.30
N HIS A 160 -29.00 -3.06 -14.14
CA HIS A 160 -29.75 -2.11 -13.33
C HIS A 160 -28.92 -1.69 -12.11
N PHE A 161 -28.77 -0.38 -11.93
CA PHE A 161 -28.16 0.22 -10.74
C PHE A 161 -28.64 1.65 -10.58
N GLY A 162 -28.85 2.08 -9.35
CA GLY A 162 -29.24 3.44 -9.01
C GLY A 162 -28.71 3.79 -7.63
N PHE A 163 -28.20 5.00 -7.49
CA PHE A 163 -27.66 5.52 -6.24
C PHE A 163 -28.00 7.00 -6.11
N GLU A 164 -28.56 7.37 -4.96
CA GLU A 164 -29.04 8.71 -4.64
C GLU A 164 -28.47 9.09 -3.28
N GLY A 165 -27.26 9.65 -3.28
CA GLY A 165 -26.56 10.06 -2.07
C GLY A 165 -26.39 11.56 -1.94
N LYS A 166 -25.60 11.96 -0.92
CA LYS A 166 -25.31 13.35 -0.60
C LYS A 166 -24.35 13.96 -1.63
N TYR A 167 -23.40 13.17 -2.13
CA TYR A 167 -22.32 13.62 -3.00
C TYR A 167 -22.47 13.19 -4.47
N TYR A 168 -23.11 12.04 -4.71
CA TYR A 168 -23.21 11.40 -6.01
C TYR A 168 -24.65 10.96 -6.30
N GLN A 169 -25.06 11.19 -7.55
CA GLN A 169 -26.30 10.71 -8.12
C GLN A 169 -25.93 9.90 -9.36
N VAL A 170 -26.19 8.60 -9.33
CA VAL A 170 -25.80 7.68 -10.41
C VAL A 170 -26.99 6.83 -10.82
N HIS A 171 -27.31 6.85 -12.11
CA HIS A 171 -28.39 6.06 -12.69
C HIS A 171 -27.85 5.25 -13.86
N ALA A 172 -28.14 3.95 -13.87
CA ALA A 172 -27.90 3.14 -15.06
C ALA A 172 -28.76 3.67 -16.22
N PRO A 173 -28.19 3.74 -17.45
CA PRO A 173 -28.93 4.20 -18.62
C PRO A 173 -30.04 3.20 -19.00
N GLU A 174 -31.04 3.68 -19.74
CA GLU A 174 -32.00 2.79 -20.40
C GLU A 174 -31.28 1.78 -21.29
N GLN A 175 -31.67 0.52 -21.18
CA GLN A 175 -31.02 -0.55 -21.90
C GLN A 175 -31.55 -0.65 -23.33
N SER A 176 -30.63 -0.67 -24.30
CA SER A 176 -30.95 -0.94 -25.69
C SER A 176 -30.29 -2.24 -26.13
N VAL A 177 -31.11 -3.29 -26.28
CA VAL A 177 -30.67 -4.59 -26.79
C VAL A 177 -30.20 -4.46 -28.25
N GLU A 178 -30.93 -3.71 -29.07
CA GLU A 178 -30.59 -3.48 -30.48
C GLU A 178 -29.21 -2.82 -30.66
N LEU A 179 -28.90 -1.82 -29.82
CA LEU A 179 -27.63 -1.08 -29.89
C LEU A 179 -26.53 -1.69 -29.01
N GLY A 180 -26.83 -2.72 -28.21
CA GLY A 180 -25.90 -3.32 -27.26
C GLY A 180 -25.46 -2.35 -26.14
N ARG A 181 -26.34 -1.45 -25.70
CA ARG A 181 -26.04 -0.42 -24.68
C ARG A 181 -26.72 -0.76 -23.37
N ARG A 182 -25.93 -1.03 -22.34
CA ARG A 182 -26.38 -1.28 -20.96
C ARG A 182 -25.21 -1.09 -20.00
N LEU A 183 -25.47 -1.06 -18.70
CA LEU A 183 -24.43 -1.26 -17.69
C LEU A 183 -24.01 -2.74 -17.72
N TYR A 184 -22.73 -3.02 -18.00
CA TYR A 184 -22.24 -4.41 -18.08
C TYR A 184 -20.80 -4.62 -17.63
N PHE A 185 -20.00 -3.54 -17.57
CA PHE A 185 -18.57 -3.67 -17.39
C PHE A 185 -18.24 -3.89 -15.92
N LYS A 186 -17.67 -5.07 -15.62
CA LYS A 186 -17.29 -5.50 -14.27
C LYS A 186 -15.82 -5.90 -14.26
N PRO A 187 -15.15 -5.94 -13.09
CA PRO A 187 -13.77 -6.39 -12.99
C PRO A 187 -13.61 -7.84 -13.44
N PHE A 188 -12.37 -8.24 -13.73
CA PHE A 188 -12.05 -9.62 -14.07
C PHE A 188 -12.27 -10.54 -12.87
N GLN A 189 -11.83 -10.09 -11.69
CA GLN A 189 -12.05 -10.74 -10.41
C GLN A 189 -13.45 -10.42 -9.89
N GLN A 190 -14.16 -11.44 -9.43
CA GLN A 190 -15.53 -11.34 -8.93
C GLN A 190 -15.58 -11.65 -7.43
N PRO A 191 -16.37 -10.91 -6.63
CA PRO A 191 -17.22 -9.77 -7.05
C PRO A 191 -16.44 -8.47 -7.34
N HIS A 192 -15.18 -8.40 -6.91
CA HIS A 192 -14.26 -7.28 -7.16
C HIS A 192 -12.80 -7.78 -6.97
N PRO A 193 -11.78 -7.02 -7.40
CA PRO A 193 -10.40 -7.28 -7.00
C PRO A 193 -10.26 -7.27 -5.47
N PRO A 194 -9.39 -8.08 -4.85
CA PRO A 194 -9.15 -8.01 -3.41
C PRO A 194 -8.85 -6.56 -2.98
N ILE A 195 -9.57 -6.11 -1.95
CA ILE A 195 -9.48 -4.71 -1.49
C ILE A 195 -8.51 -4.61 -0.33
N GLY A 196 -7.66 -3.59 -0.34
CA GLY A 196 -6.76 -3.25 0.75
C GLY A 196 -7.13 -1.93 1.42
N VAL A 197 -6.86 -1.83 2.72
CA VAL A 197 -7.02 -0.59 3.48
C VAL A 197 -5.84 -0.37 4.39
N ALA A 198 -5.32 0.86 4.39
CA ALA A 198 -4.14 1.23 5.17
C ALA A 198 -4.52 2.00 6.44
N ALA A 199 -3.72 1.81 7.49
CA ALA A 199 -3.73 2.66 8.67
C ALA A 199 -2.32 3.10 9.06
N SER A 200 -2.20 4.40 9.33
CA SER A 200 -0.98 5.08 9.78
C SER A 200 -1.10 5.68 11.18
N THR A 201 -2.25 5.48 11.84
CA THR A 201 -2.47 5.88 13.24
C THR A 201 -3.11 4.74 14.03
N PRO A 202 -2.84 4.62 15.35
CA PRO A 202 -3.57 3.67 16.18
C PRO A 202 -5.07 3.98 16.18
N ASN A 203 -5.92 2.95 16.24
CA ASN A 203 -7.38 3.05 16.30
C ASN A 203 -8.05 3.73 15.10
N THR A 204 -8.20 3.00 13.99
CA THR A 204 -8.88 3.51 12.78
C THR A 204 -10.09 2.66 12.39
N GLU A 205 -11.14 3.33 11.90
CA GLU A 205 -12.33 2.68 11.35
C GLU A 205 -12.01 1.83 10.13
N SER A 206 -11.08 2.26 9.27
CA SER A 206 -10.66 1.53 8.07
C SER A 206 -10.16 0.11 8.40
N ILE A 207 -9.42 -0.07 9.49
CA ILE A 207 -8.93 -1.39 9.90
C ILE A 207 -10.04 -2.27 10.47
N ARG A 208 -11.01 -1.68 11.19
CA ARG A 208 -12.21 -2.42 11.60
C ARG A 208 -12.99 -2.91 10.37
N MET A 209 -13.17 -2.03 9.39
CA MET A 209 -13.81 -2.34 8.12
C MET A 209 -13.08 -3.48 7.38
N ALA A 210 -11.75 -3.55 7.48
CA ALA A 210 -10.97 -4.66 6.93
C ALA A 210 -11.45 -6.02 7.47
N GLY A 211 -11.61 -6.12 8.80
CA GLY A 211 -12.15 -7.30 9.46
C GLY A 211 -13.59 -7.62 9.01
N GLU A 212 -14.48 -6.63 9.06
CA GLU A 212 -15.91 -6.79 8.70
C GLU A 212 -16.09 -7.27 7.25
N ARG A 213 -15.26 -6.75 6.35
CA ARG A 213 -15.37 -7.04 4.91
C ARG A 213 -14.50 -8.23 4.50
N GLY A 214 -13.52 -8.64 5.30
CA GLY A 214 -12.51 -9.62 4.90
C GLY A 214 -11.57 -9.04 3.85
N TRP A 215 -11.21 -7.77 4.00
CA TRP A 215 -10.26 -7.06 3.15
C TRP A 215 -8.85 -7.12 3.74
N ILE A 216 -7.85 -6.77 2.94
CA ILE A 216 -6.44 -6.81 3.30
C ILE A 216 -6.11 -5.63 4.24
N PRO A 217 -5.78 -5.88 5.53
CA PRO A 217 -5.29 -4.83 6.40
C PRO A 217 -3.82 -4.54 6.11
N MET A 218 -3.49 -3.25 6.00
CA MET A 218 -2.13 -2.77 5.80
C MET A 218 -1.75 -1.75 6.88
N SER A 219 -0.50 -1.78 7.34
CA SER A 219 0.00 -0.79 8.30
C SER A 219 1.48 -0.53 8.13
N ASN A 220 1.91 0.69 8.44
CA ASN A 220 3.30 1.08 8.64
C ASN A 220 3.56 1.57 10.08
N LEU A 221 2.62 1.35 11.00
CA LEU A 221 2.84 1.66 12.41
C LEU A 221 4.01 0.87 12.98
N PRO A 222 4.72 1.41 13.98
CA PRO A 222 5.75 0.68 14.73
C PRO A 222 5.23 -0.63 15.32
N ASP A 223 6.12 -1.61 15.45
CA ASP A 223 5.82 -3.00 15.81
C ASP A 223 4.90 -3.11 17.04
N ARG A 224 5.20 -2.33 18.09
CA ARG A 224 4.44 -2.30 19.35
C ARG A 224 2.95 -1.94 19.22
N PHE A 225 2.54 -1.26 18.16
CA PHE A 225 1.13 -0.89 17.93
C PHE A 225 0.37 -1.93 17.10
N ILE A 226 1.07 -2.86 16.44
CA ILE A 226 0.47 -3.83 15.54
C ILE A 226 -0.44 -4.83 16.27
N PRO A 227 -0.13 -5.34 17.49
CA PRO A 227 -1.04 -6.21 18.22
C PRO A 227 -2.41 -5.55 18.50
N ASP A 228 -2.43 -4.29 18.92
CA ASP A 228 -3.67 -3.54 19.16
C ASP A 228 -4.42 -3.25 17.86
N LEU A 229 -3.71 -2.92 16.78
CA LEU A 229 -4.30 -2.76 15.45
C LEU A 229 -4.94 -4.07 14.97
N TRP A 230 -4.28 -5.21 15.18
CA TRP A 230 -4.80 -6.53 14.81
C TRP A 230 -6.07 -6.89 15.59
N ARG A 231 -6.12 -6.58 16.89
CA ARG A 231 -7.32 -6.77 17.72
C ARG A 231 -8.55 -6.06 17.13
N ILE A 232 -8.37 -4.89 16.51
CA ILE A 232 -9.47 -4.17 15.84
C ILE A 232 -9.95 -4.93 14.59
N VAL A 233 -9.04 -5.55 13.83
CA VAL A 233 -9.39 -6.44 12.70
C VAL A 233 -10.21 -7.62 13.21
N GLU A 234 -9.76 -8.27 14.29
CA GLU A 234 -10.45 -9.42 14.88
C GLU A 234 -11.87 -9.05 15.36
N GLU A 235 -12.02 -7.90 16.01
CA GLU A 235 -13.34 -7.40 16.43
C GLU A 235 -14.27 -7.14 15.24
N GLY A 236 -13.75 -6.55 14.15
CA GLY A 236 -14.53 -6.33 12.91
C GLY A 236 -14.91 -7.65 12.24
N ALA A 237 -13.99 -8.61 12.18
CA ALA A 237 -14.27 -9.93 11.61
C ALA A 237 -15.34 -10.67 12.43
N ALA A 238 -15.22 -10.64 13.76
CA ALA A 238 -16.17 -11.25 14.69
C ALA A 238 -17.58 -10.63 14.57
N SER A 239 -17.71 -9.32 14.33
CA SER A 239 -19.01 -8.65 14.20
C SER A 239 -19.82 -9.13 12.98
N THR A 240 -19.15 -9.71 11.99
CA THR A 240 -19.75 -10.24 10.75
C THR A 240 -19.69 -11.77 10.63
N GLY A 241 -19.18 -12.45 11.67
CA GLY A 241 -19.02 -13.90 11.67
C GLY A 241 -17.94 -14.43 10.72
N LYS A 242 -17.02 -13.57 10.27
CA LYS A 242 -15.87 -13.96 9.44
C LYS A 242 -14.66 -14.25 10.34
N PRO A 243 -13.79 -15.20 9.97
CA PRO A 243 -12.49 -15.35 10.63
C PRO A 243 -11.55 -14.23 10.17
N ALA A 244 -10.77 -13.67 11.10
CA ALA A 244 -9.60 -12.88 10.73
C ALA A 244 -8.44 -13.85 10.41
N ASP A 245 -7.76 -13.63 9.28
CA ASP A 245 -6.59 -14.39 8.89
C ASP A 245 -5.35 -13.50 8.95
N ARG A 246 -4.45 -13.81 9.88
CA ARG A 246 -3.28 -12.97 10.13
C ARG A 246 -2.27 -13.00 8.98
N SER A 247 -2.31 -14.03 8.14
CA SER A 247 -1.53 -14.07 6.90
C SER A 247 -2.00 -13.05 5.86
N GLU A 248 -3.14 -12.38 6.08
CA GLU A 248 -3.58 -11.26 5.25
C GLU A 248 -3.01 -9.91 5.70
N LEU A 249 -2.33 -9.81 6.85
CA LEU A 249 -1.70 -8.57 7.28
C LEU A 249 -0.47 -8.25 6.43
N ARG A 250 -0.47 -7.05 5.84
CA ARG A 250 0.69 -6.45 5.16
C ARG A 250 1.34 -5.41 6.07
N LEU A 251 2.64 -5.53 6.27
CA LEU A 251 3.41 -4.63 7.13
C LEU A 251 4.46 -3.89 6.31
N GLY A 252 4.37 -2.56 6.25
CA GLY A 252 5.33 -1.71 5.55
C GLY A 252 6.51 -1.33 6.44
N ARG A 253 7.74 -1.57 5.98
CA ARG A 253 8.99 -1.18 6.67
C ARG A 253 9.98 -0.62 5.66
N GLU A 254 10.75 0.38 6.08
CA GLU A 254 11.97 0.76 5.38
C GLU A 254 13.06 -0.27 5.68
N ILE A 255 13.59 -0.90 4.62
CA ILE A 255 14.58 -1.97 4.71
C ILE A 255 15.79 -1.61 3.85
N TYR A 256 16.99 -1.68 4.44
CA TYR A 256 18.23 -1.59 3.69
C TYR A 256 19.20 -2.71 4.07
N VAL A 257 19.54 -3.55 3.10
CA VAL A 257 20.49 -4.65 3.28
C VAL A 257 21.79 -4.28 2.58
N GLY A 258 22.87 -4.15 3.35
CA GLY A 258 24.24 -3.97 2.84
C GLY A 258 25.02 -5.28 2.81
N GLU A 259 26.22 -5.26 2.24
CA GLU A 259 27.10 -6.44 2.22
C GLU A 259 27.76 -6.71 3.59
N THR A 260 28.04 -5.63 4.35
CA THR A 260 28.54 -5.71 5.72
C THR A 260 27.75 -4.78 6.64
N PRO A 261 27.82 -4.96 7.98
CA PRO A 261 27.17 -4.08 8.94
C PRO A 261 27.55 -2.60 8.75
N GLU A 262 28.82 -2.33 8.45
CA GLU A 262 29.34 -0.98 8.23
C GLU A 262 28.80 -0.38 6.92
N SER A 263 28.89 -1.12 5.81
CA SER A 263 28.42 -0.62 4.51
C SER A 263 26.91 -0.40 4.53
N ALA A 264 26.15 -1.28 5.20
CA ALA A 264 24.70 -1.14 5.34
C ALA A 264 24.32 0.18 6.02
N ARG A 265 25.01 0.55 7.11
CA ARG A 265 24.73 1.79 7.85
C ARG A 265 25.18 3.03 7.08
N GLU A 266 26.29 2.97 6.35
CA GLU A 266 26.74 4.09 5.51
C GLU A 266 25.76 4.34 4.35
N GLU A 267 25.39 3.29 3.63
CA GLU A 267 24.52 3.37 2.48
C GLU A 267 23.06 3.66 2.87
N ALA A 268 22.58 3.16 4.01
CA ALA A 268 21.25 3.49 4.54
C ALA A 268 21.10 4.98 4.85
N ARG A 269 22.16 5.69 5.28
CA ARG A 269 22.11 7.15 5.47
C ARG A 269 21.87 7.88 4.14
N ILE A 270 22.30 7.31 3.02
CA ILE A 270 22.03 7.85 1.69
C ILE A 270 20.62 7.47 1.26
N VAL A 271 20.28 6.17 1.31
CA VAL A 271 19.05 5.64 0.72
C VAL A 271 17.81 5.97 1.54
N LEU A 272 17.87 5.82 2.86
CA LEU A 272 16.76 6.08 3.79
C LEU A 272 16.93 7.44 4.50
N GLY A 273 18.16 7.80 4.87
CA GLY A 273 18.46 9.01 5.65
C GLY A 273 18.21 10.31 4.90
N GLN A 274 18.67 10.42 3.66
CA GLN A 274 18.46 11.63 2.85
C GLN A 274 16.96 11.99 2.69
N PRO A 275 16.07 11.09 2.21
CA PRO A 275 14.66 11.43 2.11
C PRO A 275 14.02 11.69 3.48
N PHE A 276 14.52 11.03 4.54
CA PHE A 276 14.04 11.28 5.90
C PHE A 276 14.31 12.73 6.33
N ASP A 277 15.55 13.20 6.20
CA ASP A 277 15.94 14.55 6.61
C ASP A 277 15.33 15.65 5.73
N GLU A 278 15.29 15.43 4.41
CA GLU A 278 14.83 16.45 3.47
C GLU A 278 13.31 16.61 3.51
N HIS A 279 12.58 15.50 3.71
CA HIS A 279 11.12 15.43 3.52
C HIS A 279 10.37 14.74 4.67
N GLN A 280 10.67 13.48 4.99
CA GLN A 280 9.76 12.69 5.82
C GLN A 280 9.70 13.17 7.26
N TRP A 281 10.81 13.61 7.87
CA TRP A 281 10.83 14.06 9.26
C TRP A 281 9.86 15.23 9.48
N LYS A 282 9.89 16.23 8.59
CA LYS A 282 9.01 17.42 8.67
C LYS A 282 7.55 17.03 8.49
N ASN A 283 7.25 16.17 7.52
CA ASN A 283 5.89 15.70 7.26
C ASN A 283 5.34 14.82 8.40
N ARG A 284 6.17 13.93 8.95
CA ARG A 284 5.81 13.10 10.12
C ARG A 284 5.57 13.98 11.35
N LYS A 285 6.36 15.02 11.56
CA LYS A 285 6.15 16.00 12.65
C LYS A 285 4.84 16.76 12.46
N ALA A 286 4.61 17.32 11.27
CA ALA A 286 3.39 18.06 10.96
C ALA A 286 2.12 17.20 11.05
N GLY A 287 2.20 15.92 10.67
CA GLY A 287 1.12 14.95 10.76
C GLY A 287 0.95 14.28 12.12
N GLY A 288 1.80 14.58 13.12
CA GLY A 288 1.78 13.94 14.45
C GLY A 288 2.26 12.49 14.47
N ILE A 289 2.78 11.97 13.35
CA ILE A 289 3.26 10.59 13.22
C ILE A 289 4.62 10.42 13.92
N LEU A 290 5.44 11.47 13.96
CA LEU A 290 6.77 11.44 14.59
C LEU A 290 6.70 10.98 16.06
N GLY A 291 5.65 11.38 16.78
CA GLY A 291 5.45 10.97 18.17
C GLY A 291 5.24 9.47 18.36
N TYR A 292 4.70 8.77 17.35
CA TYR A 292 4.57 7.31 17.41
C TYR A 292 5.91 6.60 17.17
N LEU A 293 6.92 7.25 16.61
CA LEU A 293 8.22 6.60 16.37
C LEU A 293 9.06 6.50 17.65
N LYS A 294 8.83 7.39 18.61
CA LYS A 294 9.59 7.48 19.87
C LYS A 294 9.31 6.29 20.79
N ASP A 295 10.34 5.62 21.26
CA ASP A 295 10.20 4.58 22.29
C ASP A 295 9.86 5.16 23.66
N ASP A 296 10.39 6.35 23.95
CA ASP A 296 10.01 7.17 25.10
C ASP A 296 9.23 8.40 24.62
N PRO A 297 7.93 8.54 24.95
CA PRO A 297 7.14 9.71 24.59
C PRO A 297 7.71 11.06 25.05
N SER A 298 8.60 11.07 26.05
CA SER A 298 9.26 12.27 26.58
C SER A 298 10.52 12.71 25.81
N MET A 299 11.00 11.88 24.89
CA MET A 299 12.15 12.16 24.01
C MET A 299 11.90 13.44 23.18
N ALA A 300 12.95 14.23 22.90
CA ALA A 300 12.79 15.39 22.02
C ALA A 300 12.50 14.94 20.58
N ASP A 301 11.81 15.77 19.79
CA ASP A 301 11.57 15.44 18.37
C ASP A 301 12.87 15.37 17.57
N GLU A 302 13.84 16.20 17.96
CA GLU A 302 15.15 16.34 17.32
C GLU A 302 16.06 15.13 17.57
N ASP A 303 15.78 14.35 18.63
CA ASP A 303 16.50 13.10 18.90
C ASP A 303 15.99 11.93 18.03
N VAL A 304 14.88 12.11 17.30
CA VAL A 304 14.40 11.17 16.27
C VAL A 304 15.11 11.49 14.96
N ASP A 305 16.43 11.30 14.95
CA ASP A 305 17.32 11.52 13.81
C ASP A 305 17.57 10.22 13.01
N VAL A 306 18.37 10.31 11.95
CA VAL A 306 18.68 9.16 11.08
C VAL A 306 19.35 8.02 11.85
N ASP A 307 20.21 8.31 12.83
CA ASP A 307 20.88 7.28 13.61
C ASP A 307 19.88 6.59 14.54
N TYR A 308 18.98 7.34 15.18
CA TYR A 308 17.86 6.79 15.93
C TYR A 308 17.00 5.88 15.05
N MET A 309 16.67 6.31 13.83
CA MET A 309 15.87 5.53 12.89
C MET A 309 16.55 4.22 12.48
N ILE A 310 17.85 4.24 12.18
CA ILE A 310 18.63 3.04 11.83
C ILE A 310 18.66 2.01 12.96
N GLU A 311 18.81 2.48 14.20
CA GLU A 311 18.97 1.61 15.36
C GLU A 311 17.63 1.08 15.90
N ASN A 312 16.55 1.87 15.83
CA ASN A 312 15.30 1.56 16.55
C ASN A 312 14.07 1.33 15.67
N VAL A 313 14.07 1.76 14.40
CA VAL A 313 12.85 1.76 13.56
C VAL A 313 13.04 1.02 12.25
N TRP A 314 14.11 1.30 11.52
CA TRP A 314 14.37 0.72 10.20
C TRP A 314 15.07 -0.62 10.30
N ILE A 315 14.79 -1.49 9.32
CA ILE A 315 15.47 -2.77 9.18
C ILE A 315 16.73 -2.55 8.35
N VAL A 316 17.80 -2.11 9.02
CA VAL A 316 19.11 -1.83 8.41
C VAL A 316 20.17 -2.77 8.98
N GLY A 317 20.99 -3.35 8.10
CA GLY A 317 22.13 -4.19 8.48
C GLY A 317 22.66 -5.04 7.33
N ASP A 318 23.58 -5.95 7.65
CA ASP A 318 23.96 -7.04 6.75
C ASP A 318 22.83 -8.10 6.65
N PRO A 319 22.97 -9.15 5.81
CA PRO A 319 21.90 -10.14 5.66
C PRO A 319 21.53 -10.90 6.93
N SER A 320 22.44 -11.00 7.92
CA SER A 320 22.14 -11.67 9.19
C SER A 320 21.47 -10.71 10.17
N GLU A 321 21.97 -9.48 10.31
CA GLU A 321 21.32 -8.43 11.14
C GLU A 321 19.89 -8.15 10.66
N CYS A 322 19.67 -8.03 9.34
CA CYS A 322 18.32 -7.83 8.79
C CYS A 322 17.40 -9.03 9.06
N ALA A 323 17.91 -10.26 8.96
CA ALA A 323 17.11 -11.44 9.28
C ALA A 323 16.69 -11.46 10.76
N GLU A 324 17.62 -11.15 11.67
CA GLU A 324 17.35 -11.04 13.12
C GLU A 324 16.30 -9.97 13.42
N LYS A 325 16.43 -8.78 12.84
CA LYS A 325 15.43 -7.71 12.97
C LYS A 325 14.06 -8.12 12.42
N ILE A 326 13.99 -8.83 11.29
CA ILE A 326 12.71 -9.34 10.75
C ILE A 326 12.09 -10.37 11.69
N HIS A 327 12.87 -11.29 12.27
CA HIS A 327 12.38 -12.24 13.29
C HIS A 327 11.82 -11.49 14.50
N GLN A 328 12.54 -10.49 15.01
CA GLN A 328 12.06 -9.65 16.11
C GLN A 328 10.75 -8.94 15.78
N THR A 329 10.67 -8.27 14.63
CA THR A 329 9.44 -7.63 14.15
C THR A 329 8.30 -8.64 14.04
N TYR A 330 8.56 -9.84 13.53
CA TYR A 330 7.55 -10.89 13.43
C TYR A 330 7.04 -11.33 14.80
N GLU A 331 7.93 -11.54 15.78
CA GLU A 331 7.57 -11.91 17.14
C GLU A 331 6.80 -10.81 17.88
N GLU A 332 7.30 -9.57 17.84
CA GLU A 332 6.71 -8.42 18.55
C GLU A 332 5.32 -8.06 18.02
N THR A 333 5.16 -8.12 16.69
CA THR A 333 3.86 -7.91 16.08
C THR A 333 2.93 -9.11 16.34
N GLY A 334 3.48 -10.31 16.54
CA GLY A 334 2.77 -11.59 16.64
C GLY A 334 2.43 -12.19 15.27
N GLY A 335 3.16 -11.78 14.23
CA GLY A 335 3.11 -12.31 12.87
C GLY A 335 2.31 -11.45 11.88
N PHE A 336 2.63 -11.63 10.61
CA PHE A 336 1.99 -11.02 9.45
C PHE A 336 2.32 -11.87 8.20
N GLY A 337 1.54 -11.72 7.13
CA GLY A 337 1.78 -12.55 5.93
C GLY A 337 2.70 -11.94 4.90
N THR A 338 2.82 -10.61 4.84
CA THR A 338 3.69 -9.95 3.84
C THR A 338 4.44 -8.76 4.44
N LEU A 339 5.76 -8.77 4.31
CA LEU A 339 6.63 -7.63 4.59
C LEU A 339 6.78 -6.78 3.32
N LEU A 340 6.26 -5.56 3.35
CA LEU A 340 6.38 -4.62 2.24
C LEU A 340 7.59 -3.71 2.46
N ASN A 341 8.58 -3.79 1.57
CA ASN A 341 9.72 -2.89 1.59
C ASN A 341 9.31 -1.53 1.00
N THR A 342 9.45 -0.46 1.79
CA THR A 342 9.20 0.91 1.33
C THR A 342 10.32 1.35 0.39
N THR A 343 9.98 1.65 -0.86
CA THR A 343 10.97 1.99 -1.89
C THR A 343 11.49 3.43 -1.74
N GLN A 344 12.74 3.65 -2.11
CA GLN A 344 13.42 4.95 -2.09
C GLN A 344 14.10 5.20 -3.43
N ASP A 345 14.40 6.46 -3.74
CA ASP A 345 15.08 6.81 -5.00
C ASP A 345 16.36 7.66 -4.82
N PRO A 346 17.46 7.04 -4.31
CA PRO A 346 18.76 7.69 -4.21
C PRO A 346 19.34 8.03 -5.58
N ASP A 347 20.37 8.89 -5.63
CA ASP A 347 21.01 9.24 -6.90
C ASP A 347 21.60 8.03 -7.61
N ASP A 348 22.36 7.23 -6.86
CA ASP A 348 22.81 5.92 -7.30
C ASP A 348 21.70 4.89 -7.11
N HIS A 349 20.90 4.71 -8.16
CA HIS A 349 19.80 3.75 -8.19
C HIS A 349 20.27 2.29 -7.97
N THR A 350 21.55 1.99 -8.21
CA THR A 350 22.07 0.63 -8.01
C THR A 350 22.07 0.20 -6.54
N LEU A 351 22.08 1.15 -5.60
CA LEU A 351 22.03 0.87 -4.16
C LEU A 351 20.72 0.18 -3.76
N VAL A 352 19.58 0.66 -4.25
CA VAL A 352 18.27 0.06 -3.94
C VAL A 352 18.08 -1.27 -4.65
N GLN A 353 18.54 -1.37 -5.90
CA GLN A 353 18.53 -2.63 -6.66
C GLN A 353 19.38 -3.71 -5.99
N ARG A 354 20.57 -3.37 -5.49
CA ARG A 354 21.42 -4.31 -4.75
C ARG A 354 20.78 -4.73 -3.43
N SER A 355 20.24 -3.77 -2.66
CA SER A 355 19.54 -4.06 -1.41
C SER A 355 18.35 -5.02 -1.60
N GLN A 356 17.50 -4.81 -2.62
CA GLN A 356 16.41 -5.74 -2.95
C GLN A 356 16.91 -7.15 -3.26
N ARG A 357 18.02 -7.25 -4.01
CA ARG A 357 18.63 -8.53 -4.33
C ARG A 357 19.15 -9.24 -3.08
N LEU A 358 19.87 -8.53 -2.21
CA LEU A 358 20.37 -9.09 -0.95
C LEU A 358 19.22 -9.50 -0.03
N LEU A 359 18.15 -8.71 0.05
CA LEU A 359 16.93 -9.03 0.80
C LEU A 359 16.33 -10.36 0.32
N MET A 360 16.16 -10.56 -0.98
CA MET A 360 15.56 -11.79 -1.49
C MET A 360 16.51 -12.98 -1.49
N GLU A 361 17.76 -12.80 -1.92
CA GLU A 361 18.70 -13.91 -2.13
C GLU A 361 19.42 -14.36 -0.85
N GLN A 362 19.59 -13.46 0.14
CA GLN A 362 20.39 -13.74 1.34
C GLN A 362 19.60 -13.64 2.65
N VAL A 363 18.63 -12.71 2.74
CA VAL A 363 17.78 -12.59 3.93
C VAL A 363 16.58 -13.53 3.84
N GLY A 364 15.90 -13.60 2.70
CA GLY A 364 14.73 -14.45 2.46
C GLY A 364 14.89 -15.90 2.96
N PRO A 365 15.97 -16.62 2.58
CA PRO A 365 16.21 -17.98 3.06
C PRO A 365 16.38 -18.11 4.58
N LYS A 366 16.80 -17.04 5.27
CA LYS A 366 16.98 -17.02 6.73
C LYS A 366 15.66 -16.81 7.49
N VAL A 367 14.61 -16.37 6.80
CA VAL A 367 13.29 -16.07 7.40
C VAL A 367 12.15 -16.92 6.82
N GLU A 368 12.46 -17.91 5.96
CA GLU A 368 11.48 -18.83 5.35
C GLU A 368 10.66 -19.64 6.39
N GLY A 369 11.15 -19.74 7.63
CA GLY A 369 10.45 -20.40 8.73
C GLY A 369 9.31 -19.61 9.35
N LEU A 370 9.14 -18.31 9.02
CA LEU A 370 8.07 -17.46 9.52
C LEU A 370 6.77 -17.74 8.75
N LYS A 371 5.67 -18.08 9.45
CA LYS A 371 4.49 -18.71 8.86
C LYS A 371 3.16 -17.99 9.05
#